data_AF-A0A958SSG6-F1
#
_entry.id   AF-A0A958SSG6-F1
#
_cell.length_a   1.000
_cell.length_b   1.000
_cell.length_c   1.000
_cell.angle_alpha   90.00
_cell.angle_beta   90.00
_cell.angle_gamma   90.00
#
_symmetry.space_group_name_H-M   'P 1'
#
loop_
_entity.id
_entity.type
_entity.pdbx_description
1 polymer ?
#
loop_
_entity_poly.entity_id
_entity_poly.type
_entity_poly.pdbx_seq_one_letter_code
_entity_poly.pdbx_strand_id
1 'polypeptide(L)'
;TIIHFEENANYNIQTNLLFQPPQYDKKVLHHIYNSNNVLLEKLKKGLTLTKHEENDLKNLPAAYLLCYLNLFHEAIDKLNEAKPYLREHNEEVYTLYKEVARILRKVKYS
;
A
#
# COMPACT_ATOMS: atom_id res chain seq x y z
N THR A 1 -24.12 4.83 -17.93
CA THR A 1 -24.02 6.27 -17.67
C THR A 1 -25.33 6.91 -18.06
N ILE A 2 -25.94 7.66 -17.15
CA ILE A 2 -27.18 8.41 -17.40
C ILE A 2 -26.82 9.89 -17.32
N ILE A 3 -27.25 10.69 -18.30
CA ILE A 3 -27.01 12.13 -18.33
C ILE A 3 -28.36 12.83 -18.17
N HIS A 4 -28.52 13.59 -17.10
CA HIS A 4 -29.70 14.42 -16.85
C HIS A 4 -29.38 15.87 -17.21
N PHE A 5 -30.19 16.49 -18.06
CA PHE A 5 -30.07 17.91 -18.42
C PHE A 5 -31.14 18.72 -17.69
N GLU A 6 -30.74 19.84 -17.10
CA GLU A 6 -31.61 20.81 -16.45
C GLU A 6 -31.86 22.01 -17.39
N GLU A 7 -32.97 22.73 -17.19
CA GLU A 7 -33.37 23.87 -18.03
C GLU A 7 -32.43 25.09 -17.91
N ASN A 8 -31.54 25.09 -16.92
CA ASN A 8 -30.53 26.13 -16.65
C ASN A 8 -29.18 25.85 -17.33
N ALA A 9 -29.13 24.96 -18.32
CA ALA A 9 -27.91 24.47 -18.98
C ALA A 9 -26.93 23.70 -18.07
N ASN A 10 -27.35 23.29 -16.88
CA ASN A 10 -26.62 22.31 -16.09
C ASN A 10 -26.92 20.89 -16.57
N TYR A 11 -25.96 19.98 -16.37
CA TYR A 11 -26.19 18.55 -16.54
C TYR A 11 -25.51 17.77 -15.42
N ASN A 12 -26.13 16.65 -15.04
CA ASN A 12 -25.58 15.71 -14.08
C ASN A 12 -25.29 14.38 -14.78
N ILE A 13 -24.05 13.89 -14.63
CA ILE A 13 -23.63 12.59 -15.16
C ILE A 13 -23.63 11.59 -14.00
N GLN A 14 -24.60 10.68 -14.01
CA GLN A 14 -24.63 9.55 -13.09
C GLN A 14 -23.92 8.35 -13.72
N THR A 15 -22.81 7.95 -13.11
CA THR A 15 -22.05 6.76 -13.50
C THR A 15 -22.25 5.69 -12.43
N ASN A 16 -22.84 4.56 -12.80
CA ASN A 16 -22.97 3.43 -11.89
C ASN A 16 -21.81 2.44 -12.13
N LEU A 17 -21.08 2.09 -11.09
CA LEU A 17 -20.00 1.11 -11.16
C LEU A 17 -20.62 -0.29 -11.19
N LEU A 18 -20.59 -0.95 -12.36
CA LEU A 18 -21.18 -2.27 -12.55
C LEU A 18 -20.37 -3.40 -11.89
N PHE A 19 -19.11 -3.13 -11.54
CA PHE A 19 -18.20 -4.12 -10.98
C PHE A 19 -18.01 -3.88 -9.49
N GLN A 20 -18.13 -4.96 -8.71
CA GLN A 20 -17.62 -4.97 -7.34
C GLN A 20 -16.12 -5.29 -7.39
N PRO A 21 -15.27 -4.53 -6.67
CA PRO A 21 -13.85 -4.85 -6.62
C PRO A 21 -13.66 -6.25 -6.01
N PRO A 22 -12.70 -7.04 -6.53
CA PRO A 22 -12.38 -8.33 -5.94
C PRO A 22 -11.90 -8.11 -4.50
N GLN A 23 -12.42 -8.91 -3.57
CA GLN A 23 -11.98 -8.87 -2.18
C GLN A 23 -10.85 -9.87 -1.96
N TYR A 24 -9.75 -9.41 -1.36
CA TYR A 24 -8.70 -10.31 -0.90
C TYR A 24 -9.18 -11.14 0.29
N ASP A 25 -8.73 -12.39 0.38
CA ASP A 25 -8.91 -13.19 1.59
C ASP A 25 -8.16 -12.53 2.75
N LYS A 26 -8.92 -12.07 3.75
CA LYS A 26 -8.38 -11.40 4.94
C LYS A 26 -7.38 -12.27 5.69
N LYS A 27 -7.56 -13.60 5.72
CA LYS A 27 -6.63 -14.50 6.41
C LYS A 27 -5.26 -14.46 5.74
N VAL A 28 -5.24 -14.56 4.42
CA VAL A 28 -4.01 -14.46 3.62
C VAL A 28 -3.35 -13.11 3.84
N LEU A 29 -4.13 -12.02 3.86
CA LEU A 29 -3.61 -10.68 4.10
C LEU A 29 -3.01 -10.52 5.50
N HIS A 30 -3.62 -11.10 6.54
CA HIS A 30 -3.04 -11.14 7.89
C HIS A 30 -1.70 -11.88 7.91
N HIS A 31 -1.58 -13.01 7.20
CA HIS A 31 -0.31 -13.72 7.11
C HIS A 31 0.76 -12.89 6.41
N ILE A 32 0.42 -12.26 5.28
CA ILE A 32 1.35 -11.36 4.56
C ILE A 32 1.77 -10.19 5.46
N TYR A 33 0.82 -9.56 6.14
CA TYR A 33 1.09 -8.44 7.05
C TYR A 33 2.02 -8.85 8.19
N ASN A 34 1.74 -9.97 8.85
CA ASN A 34 2.55 -10.46 9.96
C ASN A 34 3.96 -10.86 9.52
N SER A 35 4.12 -11.52 8.37
CA SER A 35 5.43 -11.84 7.81
C SER A 35 6.26 -10.59 7.51
N ASN A 36 5.64 -9.56 6.93
CA ASN A 36 6.31 -8.28 6.67
C ASN A 36 6.67 -7.53 7.96
N ASN A 37 5.85 -7.62 9.00
CA ASN A 37 6.17 -7.04 10.31
C ASN A 37 7.39 -7.74 10.94
N VAL A 38 7.47 -9.07 10.87
CA VAL A 38 8.64 -9.82 11.37
C VAL A 38 9.91 -9.42 10.60
N LEU A 39 9.81 -9.28 9.28
CA LEU A 39 10.93 -8.80 8.44
C LEU A 39 11.36 -7.39 8.83
N LEU A 40 10.40 -6.48 9.04
CA LEU A 40 10.67 -5.11 9.48
C LEU A 40 11.37 -5.09 10.84
N GLU A 41 10.93 -5.88 11.80
CA GLU A 41 11.56 -5.95 13.12
C GLU A 41 12.98 -6.54 13.05
N LYS A 42 13.25 -7.50 12.16
CA LYS A 42 14.61 -7.97 11.89
C LYS A 42 15.50 -6.87 11.32
N LEU A 43 14.98 -6.09 10.37
CA LEU A 43 15.68 -4.95 9.78
C LEU A 43 16.00 -3.89 10.84
N LYS A 44 15.02 -3.53 11.69
CA LYS A 44 15.20 -2.58 12.80
C LYS A 44 16.30 -3.01 13.77
N LYS A 45 16.46 -4.31 14.00
CA LYS A 45 17.50 -4.89 14.85
C LYS A 45 18.87 -4.98 14.17
N GLY A 46 18.99 -4.61 12.90
CA GLY A 46 20.24 -4.72 12.14
C GLY A 46 20.70 -6.16 11.90
N LEU A 47 19.77 -7.12 11.92
CA LEU A 47 20.11 -8.52 11.65
C LEU A 47 20.39 -8.72 10.15
N THR A 48 21.33 -9.59 9.84
CA THR A 48 21.62 -9.97 8.45
C THR A 48 20.43 -10.69 7.84
N LEU A 49 19.92 -10.16 6.73
CA LEU A 49 18.84 -10.76 5.97
C LEU A 49 19.38 -11.87 5.06
N THR A 50 18.60 -12.91 4.88
CA THR A 50 18.84 -13.92 3.85
C THR A 50 18.52 -13.36 2.47
N LYS A 51 19.05 -13.97 1.40
CA LYS A 51 18.73 -13.57 0.01
C LYS A 51 17.22 -13.56 -0.29
N HIS A 52 16.46 -14.44 0.36
CA HIS A 52 15.01 -14.48 0.21
C HIS A 52 14.35 -13.28 0.91
N GLU A 53 14.76 -13.00 2.14
CA GLU A 53 14.28 -11.84 2.91
C GLU A 53 14.65 -10.51 2.25
N GLU A 54 15.79 -10.42 1.55
CA GLU A 54 16.11 -9.23 0.75
C GLU A 54 15.14 -9.02 -0.41
N ASN A 55 14.73 -10.10 -1.09
CA ASN A 55 13.70 -10.01 -2.12
C ASN A 55 12.33 -9.66 -1.52
N ASP A 56 11.99 -10.22 -0.36
CA ASP A 56 10.76 -9.86 0.36
C ASP A 56 10.77 -8.39 0.80
N LEU A 57 11.95 -7.85 1.15
CA LEU A 57 12.11 -6.46 1.54
C LEU A 57 11.80 -5.50 0.39
N LYS A 58 12.10 -5.88 -0.86
CA LYS A 58 11.68 -5.11 -2.05
C LYS A 58 10.17 -5.07 -2.20
N ASN A 59 9.48 -6.15 -1.81
CA ASN A 59 8.02 -6.25 -1.88
C ASN A 59 7.29 -5.64 -0.68
N LEU A 60 7.99 -5.44 0.45
CA LEU A 60 7.41 -4.94 1.69
C LEU A 60 6.64 -3.62 1.54
N PRO A 61 7.13 -2.59 0.81
CA PRO A 61 6.36 -1.36 0.60
C PRO A 61 5.03 -1.62 -0.13
N ALA A 62 5.05 -2.45 -1.17
CA ALA A 62 3.85 -2.80 -1.95
C ALA A 62 2.88 -3.65 -1.12
N ALA A 63 3.39 -4.55 -0.27
CA ALA A 63 2.57 -5.34 0.63
C ALA A 63 1.84 -4.48 1.66
N TYR A 64 2.50 -3.48 2.27
CA TYR A 64 1.83 -2.55 3.19
C TYR A 64 0.81 -1.65 2.48
N LEU A 65 1.08 -1.22 1.24
CA LEU A 65 0.09 -0.52 0.42
C LEU A 65 -1.16 -1.38 0.19
N LEU A 66 -0.97 -2.65 -0.19
CA LEU A 66 -2.07 -3.58 -0.41
C LEU A 66 -2.89 -3.78 0.87
N CYS A 67 -2.23 -3.93 2.02
CA CYS A 67 -2.87 -4.01 3.32
C CYS A 67 -3.73 -2.76 3.60
N TYR A 68 -3.16 -1.56 3.42
CA TYR A 68 -3.87 -0.31 3.62
C TYR A 68 -5.13 -0.18 2.75
N LEU A 69 -5.04 -0.52 1.46
CA LEU A 69 -6.19 -0.50 0.53
C LEU A 69 -7.28 -1.52 0.90
N ASN A 70 -6.95 -2.52 1.71
CA ASN A 70 -7.87 -3.55 2.21
C ASN A 70 -8.24 -3.35 3.69
N LEU A 71 -8.21 -2.10 4.18
CA LEU A 71 -8.65 -1.68 5.53
C LEU A 71 -7.68 -1.99 6.68
N PHE A 72 -6.44 -2.37 6.40
CA PHE A 72 -5.41 -2.55 7.44
C PHE A 72 -4.66 -1.23 7.61
N HIS A 73 -5.30 -0.29 8.31
CA HIS A 73 -4.83 1.08 8.40
C HIS A 73 -3.45 1.19 9.06
N GLU A 74 -3.17 0.34 10.05
CA GLU A 74 -1.87 0.26 10.76
C GLU A 74 -0.68 -0.04 9.84
N ALA A 75 -0.91 -0.59 8.64
CA ALA A 75 0.14 -0.84 7.67
C ALA A 75 0.86 0.44 7.23
N ILE A 76 0.16 1.57 7.20
CA ILE A 76 0.77 2.85 6.81
C ILE A 76 1.72 3.37 7.88
N ASP A 77 1.39 3.17 9.15
CA ASP A 77 2.22 3.60 10.28
C ASP A 77 3.52 2.78 10.30
N LYS A 78 3.41 1.47 10.13
CA LYS A 78 4.57 0.57 9.97
C LYS A 78 5.44 0.94 8.78
N LEU A 79 4.83 1.29 7.64
CA LEU A 79 5.55 1.74 6.46
C LEU A 79 6.32 3.05 6.73
N ASN A 80 5.71 3.99 7.44
CA ASN A 80 6.36 5.26 7.80
C ASN A 80 7.50 5.06 8.81
N GLU A 81 7.32 4.18 9.80
CA GLU A 81 8.37 3.76 10.74
C GLU A 81 9.55 3.11 10.02
N ALA A 82 9.31 2.36 8.94
CA ALA A 82 10.35 1.67 8.18
C ALA A 82 11.30 2.63 7.43
N LYS A 83 10.85 3.85 7.12
CA LYS A 83 11.57 4.82 6.27
C LYS A 83 13.07 4.97 6.55
N PRO A 84 13.54 5.29 7.79
CA PRO A 84 14.96 5.44 8.06
C PRO A 84 15.75 4.16 7.79
N TYR A 85 15.19 3.01 8.16
CA TYR A 85 15.84 1.70 8.01
C TYR A 85 15.94 1.28 6.53
N LEU A 86 14.88 1.52 5.75
CA LEU A 86 14.90 1.23 4.31
C LEU A 86 15.93 2.12 3.58
N ARG A 87 16.08 3.37 4.02
CA ARG A 87 17.04 4.32 3.45
C ARG A 87 18.49 3.90 3.72
N GLU A 88 18.77 3.42 4.92
CA GLU A 88 20.12 2.99 5.31
C GLU A 88 20.50 1.65 4.68
N HIS A 89 19.52 0.76 4.49
CA HIS A 89 19.79 -0.59 4.00
C HIS A 89 20.06 -0.67 2.49
N ASN A 90 19.20 -0.08 1.65
CA ASN A 90 19.33 -0.20 0.19
C ASN A 90 18.61 0.93 -0.56
N GLU A 91 19.29 1.57 -1.51
CA GLU A 91 18.74 2.65 -2.34
C GLU A 91 17.57 2.21 -3.25
N GLU A 92 17.61 0.98 -3.77
CA GLU A 92 16.56 0.37 -4.58
C GLU A 92 15.27 0.24 -3.76
N VAL A 93 15.36 -0.35 -2.58
CA VAL A 93 14.22 -0.54 -1.66
C VAL A 93 13.67 0.81 -1.21
N TYR A 94 14.53 1.78 -0.93
CA TYR A 94 14.11 3.13 -0.60
C TYR A 94 13.39 3.82 -1.76
N THR A 95 13.76 3.51 -3.01
CA THR A 95 13.06 4.01 -4.19
C THR A 95 11.65 3.44 -4.30
N LEU A 96 11.48 2.12 -4.12
CA LEU A 96 10.17 1.47 -4.08
C LEU A 96 9.28 2.04 -2.96
N TYR A 97 9.85 2.30 -1.78
CA TYR A 97 9.16 3.00 -0.70
C TYR A 97 8.63 4.39 -1.14
N LYS A 98 9.47 5.20 -1.81
CA LYS A 98 9.06 6.55 -2.27
C LYS A 98 7.90 6.49 -3.26
N GLU A 99 7.90 5.50 -4.14
CA GLU A 99 6.82 5.28 -5.11
C GLU A 99 5.50 4.95 -4.42
N VAL A 100 5.52 3.99 -3.49
CA VAL A 100 4.35 3.64 -2.68
C VAL A 100 3.85 4.85 -1.87
N ALA A 101 4.75 5.58 -1.23
CA ALA A 101 4.38 6.79 -0.48
C ALA A 101 3.74 7.86 -1.38
N ARG A 102 4.14 7.94 -2.67
CA ARG A 102 3.51 8.84 -3.64
C ARG A 102 2.10 8.40 -4.01
N ILE A 103 1.87 7.09 -4.15
CA ILE A 103 0.53 6.52 -4.39
C ILE A 103 -0.38 6.85 -3.21
N LEU A 104 0.05 6.58 -1.98
CA LEU A 104 -0.73 6.86 -0.76
C LEU A 104 -1.12 8.33 -0.64
N ARG A 105 -0.21 9.26 -0.99
CA ARG A 105 -0.54 10.69 -1.02
C ARG A 105 -1.65 10.99 -2.01
N LYS A 106 -1.63 10.43 -3.23
CA LYS A 106 -2.66 10.68 -4.25
C LYS A 106 -4.03 10.13 -3.85
N VAL A 107 -4.07 8.95 -3.23
CA VAL A 107 -5.31 8.33 -2.75
C VAL A 107 -6.02 9.20 -1.70
N LYS A 108 -5.27 9.93 -0.87
CA LYS A 108 -5.85 10.81 0.16
C LYS A 108 -6.52 12.08 -0.40
N TYR A 109 -6.19 12.49 -1.63
CA TYR A 109 -6.70 13.72 -2.27
C TYR A 109 -7.66 13.45 -3.43
N SER A 110 -8.08 12.19 -3.63
CA SER A 110 -9.11 11.80 -4.62
C SER A 110 -10.43 11.56 -3.92
#